data_AF-A0A8T1RYE2-F1
#
_entry.id   AF-A0A8T1RYE2-F1
#
_cell.length_a   1.000
_cell.length_b   1.000
_cell.length_c   1.000
_cell.angle_alpha   90.00
_cell.angle_beta   90.00
_cell.angle_gamma   90.00
#
_symmetry.space_group_name_H-M   'P 1'
#
loop_
_entity.id
_entity.type
_entity.pdbx_description
1 polymer ?
#
loop_
_entity_poly.entity_id
_entity_poly.type
_entity_poly.pdbx_seq_one_letter_code
_entity_poly.pdbx_strand_id
1 'polypeptide(L)'
;MEAAWYGKEKALKFLYENFSDEKERDVNLGRMVSTQQRQVYKGGETALMDAARNGHLSAVKTLVKEMRASVHACVRLPQKRNTILRQNKNIEPIVSFLLDCGADVTERDENRKTSLILAAERQSHNLVELLLKTGKVDINARGNDDKTALKVAVEYDHEEIAKLLCENGARADCSDVFAAKENYNNEMVALLHKYSATATNSRPPKEWAPTSKRWGEQLWRLHSINSPQIGKLNIIFDEYYRIESTSEGGIYLGFHAGKEVAVKRFLLGSDKAKRESMCLSHCHSNRHMVKLHGTETRGNCQLFCLSLCESNLEDHLSKSAQAVNNHDILKTLLEAVRDLHSLELGHGTAPTSCALLDADDKVLLADFDKSSSFAEGQRERIIKEDLEVLLNTNIVFTVFQLFALSFLFFS
;
A
#
# COMPACT_ATOMS: atom_id res chain seq x y z
N MET A 1 -23.82 -2.07 -38.98
CA MET A 1 -23.01 -1.47 -37.89
C MET A 1 -23.27 0.02 -37.74
N GLU A 2 -23.05 0.86 -38.76
CA GLU A 2 -23.28 2.32 -38.65
C GLU A 2 -24.71 2.70 -38.21
N ALA A 3 -25.74 2.05 -38.75
CA ALA A 3 -27.12 2.26 -38.28
C ALA A 3 -27.30 1.95 -36.78
N ALA A 4 -26.57 0.97 -36.24
CA ALA A 4 -26.56 0.63 -34.84
C ALA A 4 -25.76 1.64 -34.00
N TRP A 5 -24.61 2.10 -34.51
CA TRP A 5 -23.77 3.15 -33.90
C TRP A 5 -24.52 4.46 -33.69
N TYR A 6 -25.34 4.88 -34.66
CA TYR A 6 -26.13 6.11 -34.59
C TYR A 6 -27.57 5.90 -34.07
N GLY A 7 -27.93 4.69 -33.63
CA GLY A 7 -29.25 4.38 -33.07
C GLY A 7 -30.41 4.52 -34.07
N LYS A 8 -30.16 4.37 -35.37
CA LYS A 8 -31.15 4.50 -36.44
C LYS A 8 -31.95 3.21 -36.62
N GLU A 9 -32.89 2.95 -35.72
CA GLU A 9 -33.70 1.72 -35.71
C GLU A 9 -34.39 1.42 -37.05
N LYS A 10 -35.05 2.42 -37.67
CA LYS A 10 -35.72 2.24 -38.97
C LYS A 10 -34.75 1.82 -40.07
N ALA A 11 -33.57 2.45 -40.11
CA ALA A 11 -32.53 2.09 -41.07
C ALA A 11 -31.98 0.69 -40.79
N LEU A 12 -31.82 0.32 -39.52
CA LEU A 12 -31.39 -1.00 -39.11
C LEU A 12 -32.36 -2.10 -39.59
N LYS A 13 -33.68 -1.90 -39.36
CA LYS A 13 -34.74 -2.82 -39.81
C LYS A 13 -34.78 -2.93 -41.33
N PHE A 14 -34.79 -1.78 -42.02
CA PHE A 14 -34.74 -1.73 -43.48
C PHE A 14 -33.53 -2.49 -44.04
N LEU A 15 -32.33 -2.26 -43.52
CA LEU A 15 -31.13 -2.96 -43.96
C LEU A 15 -31.24 -4.47 -43.76
N TYR A 16 -31.67 -4.91 -42.56
CA TYR A 16 -31.83 -6.33 -42.25
C TYR A 16 -32.81 -7.05 -43.18
N GLU A 17 -33.92 -6.41 -43.53
CA GLU A 17 -34.93 -6.96 -44.45
C GLU A 17 -34.49 -6.97 -45.92
N ASN A 18 -33.68 -5.98 -46.34
CA ASN A 18 -33.35 -5.75 -47.76
C ASN A 18 -31.98 -6.31 -48.19
N PHE A 19 -31.13 -6.79 -47.28
CA PHE A 19 -29.90 -7.47 -47.67
C PHE A 19 -30.22 -8.76 -48.43
N SER A 20 -29.72 -8.86 -49.66
CA SER A 20 -29.93 -10.02 -50.55
C SER A 20 -28.95 -11.16 -50.26
N ASP A 21 -27.75 -10.84 -49.78
CA ASP A 21 -26.74 -11.81 -49.37
C ASP A 21 -26.91 -12.17 -47.88
N GLU A 22 -27.04 -13.47 -47.58
CA GLU A 22 -27.12 -13.98 -46.20
C GLU A 22 -25.91 -13.59 -45.35
N LYS A 23 -24.71 -13.46 -45.96
CA LYS A 23 -23.51 -13.00 -45.25
C LYS A 23 -23.60 -11.53 -44.88
N GLU A 24 -24.12 -10.67 -45.75
CA GLU A 24 -24.27 -9.25 -45.43
C GLU A 24 -25.36 -8.99 -44.39
N ARG A 25 -26.35 -9.89 -44.31
CA ARG A 25 -27.41 -9.88 -43.29
C ARG A 25 -26.93 -10.33 -41.90
N ASP A 26 -25.80 -11.03 -41.80
CA ASP A 26 -25.33 -11.54 -40.51
C ASP A 26 -24.91 -10.42 -39.55
N VAL A 27 -25.81 -10.11 -38.60
CA VAL A 27 -25.62 -9.09 -37.57
C VAL A 27 -24.51 -9.44 -36.56
N ASN A 28 -24.02 -10.68 -36.58
CA ASN A 28 -22.96 -11.17 -35.69
C ASN A 28 -21.56 -11.02 -36.28
N LEU A 29 -21.44 -10.59 -37.54
CA LEU A 29 -20.14 -10.32 -38.13
C LEU A 29 -19.43 -9.21 -37.36
N GLY A 30 -18.17 -9.47 -37.00
CA GLY A 30 -17.27 -8.47 -36.44
C GLY A 30 -16.68 -7.58 -37.53
N ARG A 31 -16.40 -6.32 -37.21
CA ARG A 31 -15.82 -5.34 -38.13
C ARG A 31 -14.50 -5.88 -38.68
N MET A 32 -14.41 -6.11 -40.00
CA MET A 32 -13.19 -6.58 -40.65
C MET A 32 -12.18 -5.44 -40.75
N VAL A 33 -10.95 -5.69 -40.34
CA VAL A 33 -9.84 -4.73 -40.39
C VAL A 33 -8.59 -5.37 -40.99
N SER A 34 -7.60 -4.56 -41.39
CA SER A 34 -6.36 -5.04 -41.98
C SER A 34 -5.57 -5.95 -41.03
N THR A 35 -4.68 -6.78 -41.55
CA THR A 35 -3.81 -7.65 -40.75
C THR A 35 -2.97 -6.87 -39.74
N GLN A 36 -2.46 -5.70 -40.13
CA GLN A 36 -1.75 -4.77 -39.23
C GLN A 36 -2.65 -4.23 -38.11
N GLN A 37 -3.93 -3.94 -38.42
CA GLN A 37 -4.91 -3.50 -37.42
C GLN A 37 -5.28 -4.64 -36.46
N ARG A 38 -5.40 -5.88 -36.95
CA ARG A 38 -5.61 -7.07 -36.09
C ARG A 38 -4.43 -7.30 -35.14
N GLN A 39 -3.19 -7.06 -35.58
CA GLN A 39 -1.98 -7.18 -34.75
C GLN A 39 -1.94 -6.18 -33.59
N VAL A 40 -2.64 -5.05 -33.70
CA VAL A 40 -2.82 -4.09 -32.60
C VAL A 40 -4.19 -4.20 -31.94
N TYR A 41 -4.83 -5.37 -32.03
CA TYR A 41 -6.12 -5.70 -31.41
C TYR A 41 -7.28 -4.79 -31.83
N LYS A 42 -7.27 -4.26 -33.07
CA LYS A 42 -8.42 -3.55 -33.65
C LYS A 42 -9.33 -4.53 -34.42
N GLY A 43 -10.61 -4.18 -34.53
CA GLY A 43 -11.62 -4.94 -35.26
C GLY A 43 -12.31 -6.02 -34.43
N GLY A 44 -13.31 -6.68 -35.03
CA GLY A 44 -14.12 -7.70 -34.37
C GLY A 44 -15.39 -7.16 -33.69
N GLU A 45 -15.62 -5.85 -33.69
CA GLU A 45 -16.83 -5.27 -33.09
C GLU A 45 -18.09 -5.60 -33.90
N THR A 46 -19.17 -6.00 -33.22
CA THR A 46 -20.47 -6.30 -33.84
C THR A 46 -21.41 -5.10 -33.77
N ALA A 47 -22.50 -5.13 -34.57
CA ALA A 47 -23.53 -4.10 -34.51
C ALA A 47 -24.16 -3.97 -33.11
N LEU A 48 -24.28 -5.07 -32.37
CA LEU A 48 -24.81 -5.07 -31.00
C LEU A 48 -23.91 -4.29 -30.03
N MET A 49 -22.59 -4.46 -30.14
CA MET A 49 -21.63 -3.70 -29.32
C MET A 49 -21.70 -2.20 -29.60
N ASP A 50 -21.84 -1.82 -30.86
CA ASP A 50 -21.92 -0.41 -31.26
C ASP A 50 -23.18 0.26 -30.72
N ALA A 51 -24.34 -0.41 -30.81
CA ALA A 51 -25.57 0.08 -30.22
C ALA A 51 -25.49 0.16 -28.69
N ALA A 52 -24.93 -0.87 -28.03
CA ALA A 52 -24.79 -0.90 -26.58
C ALA A 52 -23.84 0.19 -26.05
N ARG A 53 -22.66 0.35 -26.68
CA ARG A 53 -21.65 1.36 -26.32
C ARG A 53 -22.21 2.78 -26.42
N ASN A 54 -23.02 3.06 -27.44
CA ASN A 54 -23.61 4.37 -27.67
C ASN A 54 -24.96 4.59 -26.95
N GLY A 55 -25.42 3.64 -26.12
CA GLY A 55 -26.61 3.84 -25.29
C GLY A 55 -27.94 3.71 -26.04
N HIS A 56 -27.96 3.05 -27.20
CA HIS A 56 -29.14 2.95 -28.06
C HIS A 56 -30.02 1.73 -27.72
N LEU A 57 -30.78 1.83 -26.62
CA LEU A 57 -31.62 0.72 -26.11
C LEU A 57 -32.57 0.14 -27.16
N SER A 58 -33.26 0.96 -27.96
CA SER A 58 -34.19 0.47 -28.99
C SER A 58 -33.48 -0.33 -30.07
N ALA A 59 -32.28 0.09 -30.48
CA ALA A 59 -31.45 -0.64 -31.43
C ALA A 59 -30.94 -1.95 -30.83
N VAL A 60 -30.51 -1.95 -29.56
CA VAL A 60 -30.12 -3.18 -28.83
C VAL A 60 -31.27 -4.18 -28.77
N LYS A 61 -32.48 -3.74 -28.37
CA LYS A 61 -33.67 -4.60 -28.31
C LYS A 61 -34.01 -5.19 -29.67
N THR A 62 -33.97 -4.36 -30.72
CA THR A 62 -34.20 -4.79 -32.10
C THR A 62 -33.18 -5.85 -32.53
N LEU A 63 -31.90 -5.59 -32.31
CA LEU A 63 -30.82 -6.51 -32.68
C LEU A 63 -30.97 -7.88 -32.00
N VAL A 64 -31.25 -7.91 -30.70
CA VAL A 64 -31.36 -9.16 -29.94
C VAL A 64 -32.65 -9.90 -30.24
N LYS A 65 -33.81 -9.22 -30.19
CA LYS A 65 -35.14 -9.87 -30.29
C LYS A 65 -35.57 -10.16 -31.72
N GLU A 66 -35.30 -9.25 -32.64
CA GLU A 66 -35.82 -9.33 -34.02
C GLU A 66 -34.76 -9.87 -34.99
N MET A 67 -33.47 -9.58 -34.74
CA MET A 67 -32.37 -9.91 -35.67
C MET A 67 -31.44 -11.02 -35.18
N ARG A 68 -31.76 -11.68 -34.05
CA ARG A 68 -31.00 -12.81 -33.48
C ARG A 68 -29.51 -12.51 -33.25
N ALA A 69 -29.18 -11.29 -32.84
CA ALA A 69 -27.83 -10.94 -32.44
C ALA A 69 -27.40 -11.73 -31.20
N SER A 70 -26.20 -12.32 -31.24
CA SER A 70 -25.58 -13.05 -30.15
C SER A 70 -25.20 -12.11 -29.02
N VAL A 71 -25.79 -12.33 -27.84
CA VAL A 71 -25.49 -11.55 -26.63
C VAL A 71 -24.07 -11.83 -26.10
N HIS A 72 -23.53 -13.03 -26.33
CA HIS A 72 -22.16 -13.39 -25.96
C HIS A 72 -21.13 -12.58 -26.73
N ALA A 73 -21.44 -12.20 -27.97
CA ALA A 73 -20.56 -11.33 -28.74
C ALA A 73 -20.33 -10.03 -27.98
N CYS A 74 -21.36 -9.42 -27.37
CA CYS A 74 -21.27 -8.10 -26.73
C CYS A 74 -20.23 -8.02 -25.57
N VAL A 75 -19.86 -9.16 -24.99
CA VAL A 75 -18.96 -9.26 -23.84
C VAL A 75 -17.54 -9.67 -24.29
N ARG A 76 -17.46 -10.57 -25.28
CA ARG A 76 -16.23 -11.17 -25.78
C ARG A 76 -15.50 -10.27 -26.79
N LEU A 77 -14.81 -9.23 -26.32
CA LEU A 77 -13.82 -8.48 -27.13
C LEU A 77 -12.40 -8.59 -26.58
N PRO A 78 -11.37 -8.71 -27.44
CA PRO A 78 -9.98 -8.76 -27.00
C PRO A 78 -9.51 -7.44 -26.38
N GLN A 79 -8.97 -7.54 -25.16
CA GLN A 79 -7.85 -6.82 -24.53
C GLN A 79 -7.59 -5.32 -24.74
N LYS A 80 -8.45 -4.50 -25.36
CA LYS A 80 -8.33 -3.03 -25.26
C LYS A 80 -9.70 -2.34 -25.35
N ARG A 81 -10.07 -1.65 -24.25
CA ARG A 81 -11.14 -0.63 -24.11
C ARG A 81 -12.62 -0.96 -23.91
N ASN A 82 -13.14 -2.18 -24.01
CA ASN A 82 -14.60 -2.34 -24.14
C ASN A 82 -15.27 -3.21 -23.08
N THR A 83 -15.56 -2.62 -21.92
CA THR A 83 -16.81 -2.97 -21.21
C THR A 83 -17.83 -1.90 -21.52
N ILE A 84 -19.01 -2.31 -22.01
CA ILE A 84 -20.20 -1.48 -22.27
C ILE A 84 -20.42 -0.45 -21.14
N LEU A 85 -20.08 -0.86 -19.92
CA LEU A 85 -20.12 -0.04 -18.72
C LEU A 85 -19.37 1.30 -18.86
N ARG A 86 -18.20 1.45 -19.49
CA ARG A 86 -17.32 2.62 -19.27
C ARG A 86 -17.80 3.98 -19.84
N GLN A 87 -18.60 4.03 -20.91
CA GLN A 87 -18.70 5.27 -21.72
C GLN A 87 -20.03 6.03 -21.71
N ASN A 88 -21.12 5.50 -21.14
CA ASN A 88 -22.44 6.14 -21.30
C ASN A 88 -23.26 6.20 -20.01
N LYS A 89 -23.97 7.31 -19.75
CA LYS A 89 -24.83 7.48 -18.57
C LYS A 89 -26.11 6.62 -18.65
N ASN A 90 -26.59 6.29 -19.84
CA ASN A 90 -27.83 5.53 -20.06
C ASN A 90 -27.60 4.01 -20.21
N ILE A 91 -26.58 3.47 -19.55
CA ILE A 91 -26.16 2.08 -19.75
C ILE A 91 -26.99 1.07 -18.96
N GLU A 92 -27.63 1.49 -17.87
CA GLU A 92 -28.33 0.60 -16.94
C GLU A 92 -29.47 -0.19 -17.60
N PRO A 93 -30.38 0.43 -18.39
CA PRO A 93 -31.44 -0.30 -19.08
C PRO A 93 -30.91 -1.30 -20.12
N ILE A 94 -29.74 -1.02 -20.69
CA ILE A 94 -29.09 -1.90 -21.67
C ILE A 94 -28.48 -3.09 -20.97
N VAL A 95 -27.75 -2.88 -19.87
CA VAL A 95 -27.17 -3.97 -19.08
C VAL A 95 -28.27 -4.88 -18.56
N SER A 96 -29.33 -4.34 -17.94
CA SER A 96 -30.48 -5.15 -17.48
C SER A 96 -31.07 -5.98 -18.61
N PHE A 97 -31.34 -5.39 -19.76
CA PHE A 97 -31.87 -6.11 -20.90
C PHE A 97 -30.93 -7.22 -21.41
N LEU A 98 -29.63 -6.96 -21.49
CA LEU A 98 -28.64 -7.94 -21.94
C LEU A 98 -28.50 -9.10 -20.93
N LEU A 99 -28.57 -8.82 -19.62
CA LEU A 99 -28.56 -9.85 -18.58
C LEU A 99 -29.81 -10.73 -18.63
N ASP A 100 -30.99 -10.14 -18.83
CA ASP A 100 -32.25 -10.88 -19.03
C ASP A 100 -32.17 -11.81 -20.26
N CYS A 101 -31.37 -11.41 -21.27
CA CYS A 101 -31.13 -12.21 -22.46
C CYS A 101 -29.96 -13.21 -22.31
N GLY A 102 -29.37 -13.35 -21.13
CA GLY A 102 -28.33 -14.35 -20.83
C GLY A 102 -26.89 -13.91 -21.12
N ALA A 103 -26.60 -12.61 -21.18
CA ALA A 103 -25.23 -12.13 -21.28
C ALA A 103 -24.36 -12.62 -20.10
N ASP A 104 -23.09 -12.94 -20.39
CA ASP A 104 -22.12 -13.34 -19.37
C ASP A 104 -21.53 -12.09 -18.68
N VAL A 105 -21.41 -12.13 -17.35
CA VAL A 105 -20.86 -11.04 -16.52
C VAL A 105 -19.54 -11.40 -15.86
N THR A 106 -19.10 -12.65 -16.03
CA THR A 106 -17.91 -13.21 -15.37
C THR A 106 -16.61 -12.89 -16.09
N GLU A 107 -16.69 -12.40 -17.33
CA GLU A 107 -15.52 -11.97 -18.10
C GLU A 107 -14.82 -10.77 -17.44
N ARG A 108 -13.53 -10.66 -17.71
CA ARG A 108 -12.66 -9.60 -17.18
C ARG A 108 -12.13 -8.72 -18.30
N ASP A 109 -11.97 -7.43 -18.02
CA ASP A 109 -11.38 -6.48 -18.97
C ASP A 109 -9.85 -6.64 -19.10
N GLU A 110 -9.22 -5.78 -19.90
CA GLU A 110 -7.77 -5.75 -20.12
C GLU A 110 -6.93 -5.56 -18.83
N ASN A 111 -7.52 -4.91 -17.82
CA ASN A 111 -6.92 -4.70 -16.51
C ASN A 111 -7.36 -5.78 -15.51
N ARG A 112 -7.90 -6.90 -16.02
CA ARG A 112 -8.53 -7.97 -15.24
C ARG A 112 -9.67 -7.49 -14.34
N LYS A 113 -10.26 -6.32 -14.59
CA LYS A 113 -11.38 -5.80 -13.81
C LYS A 113 -12.63 -6.58 -14.16
N THR A 114 -13.40 -6.94 -13.15
CA THR A 114 -14.71 -7.58 -13.31
C THR A 114 -15.77 -6.52 -13.61
N SER A 115 -16.93 -6.97 -14.12
CA SER A 115 -18.11 -6.12 -14.29
C SER A 115 -18.48 -5.35 -13.00
N LEU A 116 -18.28 -5.95 -11.83
CA LEU A 116 -18.58 -5.35 -10.53
C LEU A 116 -17.61 -4.23 -10.16
N ILE A 117 -16.30 -4.43 -10.40
CA ILE A 117 -15.29 -3.38 -10.19
C ILE A 117 -15.63 -2.17 -11.07
N LEU A 118 -15.96 -2.40 -12.33
CA LEU A 118 -16.31 -1.34 -13.27
C LEU A 118 -17.61 -0.62 -12.90
N ALA A 119 -18.60 -1.33 -12.34
CA ALA A 119 -19.82 -0.71 -11.83
C ALA A 119 -19.53 0.20 -10.62
N ALA A 120 -18.64 -0.23 -9.72
CA ALA A 120 -18.18 0.58 -8.59
C ALA A 120 -17.37 1.80 -9.03
N GLU A 121 -16.48 1.69 -10.02
CA GLU A 121 -15.72 2.83 -10.58
C GLU A 121 -16.64 3.89 -11.21
N ARG A 122 -17.79 3.45 -11.71
CA ARG A 122 -18.82 4.32 -12.26
C ARG A 122 -19.77 4.91 -11.23
N GLN A 123 -19.64 4.49 -9.97
CA GLN A 123 -20.46 4.99 -8.88
C GLN A 123 -21.95 4.72 -9.13
N SER A 124 -22.28 3.65 -9.87
CA SER A 124 -23.67 3.29 -10.20
C SER A 124 -24.16 2.22 -9.24
N HIS A 125 -24.89 2.65 -8.22
CA HIS A 125 -25.54 1.78 -7.24
C HIS A 125 -26.45 0.73 -7.92
N ASN A 126 -27.26 1.16 -8.87
CA ASN A 126 -28.17 0.28 -9.61
C ASN A 126 -27.45 -0.83 -10.37
N LEU A 127 -26.31 -0.52 -11.02
CA LEU A 127 -25.52 -1.52 -11.74
C LEU A 127 -24.87 -2.53 -10.78
N VAL A 128 -24.38 -2.05 -9.63
CA VAL A 128 -23.84 -2.94 -8.59
C VAL A 128 -24.93 -3.88 -8.08
N GLU A 129 -26.11 -3.35 -7.74
CA GLU A 129 -27.24 -4.15 -7.26
C GLU A 129 -27.70 -5.19 -8.30
N LEU A 130 -27.84 -4.77 -9.56
CA LEU A 130 -28.23 -5.65 -10.66
C LEU A 130 -27.23 -6.79 -10.88
N LEU A 131 -25.93 -6.49 -10.84
CA LEU A 131 -24.87 -7.49 -11.00
C LEU A 131 -24.84 -8.48 -9.83
N LEU A 132 -25.02 -8.00 -8.59
CA LEU A 132 -25.09 -8.86 -7.41
C LEU A 132 -26.30 -9.80 -7.45
N LYS A 133 -27.47 -9.30 -7.88
CA LYS A 133 -28.70 -10.10 -8.05
C LYS A 133 -28.54 -11.27 -9.03
N THR A 134 -27.56 -11.24 -9.93
CA THR A 134 -27.30 -12.38 -10.84
C THR A 134 -26.78 -13.62 -10.11
N GLY A 135 -26.13 -13.45 -8.95
CA GLY A 135 -25.47 -14.53 -8.19
C GLY A 135 -24.24 -15.16 -8.89
N LYS A 136 -23.84 -14.67 -10.07
CA LYS A 136 -22.73 -15.24 -10.86
C LYS A 136 -21.40 -14.53 -10.66
N VAL A 137 -21.43 -13.34 -10.08
CA VAL A 137 -20.27 -12.47 -9.92
C VAL A 137 -19.53 -12.79 -8.62
N ASP A 138 -18.22 -13.00 -8.71
CA ASP A 138 -17.37 -13.08 -7.51
C ASP A 138 -17.16 -11.68 -6.92
N ILE A 139 -17.81 -11.43 -5.78
CA ILE A 139 -17.81 -10.14 -5.08
C ILE A 139 -16.41 -9.74 -4.57
N ASN A 140 -15.54 -10.72 -4.33
CA ASN A 140 -14.18 -10.52 -3.80
C ASN A 140 -13.11 -10.64 -4.90
N ALA A 141 -13.51 -10.74 -6.17
CA ALA A 141 -12.57 -10.80 -7.28
C ALA A 141 -11.72 -9.53 -7.36
N ARG A 142 -10.44 -9.73 -7.69
CA ARG A 142 -9.44 -8.66 -7.79
C ARG A 142 -9.00 -8.40 -9.23
N GLY A 143 -8.82 -7.11 -9.55
CA GLY A 143 -8.20 -6.63 -10.79
C GLY A 143 -6.67 -6.70 -10.77
N ASN A 144 -6.01 -6.17 -11.81
CA ASN A 144 -4.54 -6.11 -11.91
C ASN A 144 -3.90 -5.27 -10.79
N ASP A 145 -4.61 -4.25 -10.30
CA ASP A 145 -4.14 -3.37 -9.22
C ASP A 145 -4.44 -3.96 -7.82
N ASP A 146 -4.80 -5.26 -7.74
CA ASP A 146 -5.28 -5.98 -6.56
C ASP A 146 -6.55 -5.36 -5.91
N LYS A 147 -7.21 -4.42 -6.60
CA LYS A 147 -8.44 -3.77 -6.13
C LYS A 147 -9.67 -4.66 -6.29
N THR A 148 -10.49 -4.71 -5.25
CA THR A 148 -11.86 -5.26 -5.26
C THR A 148 -12.88 -4.17 -5.57
N ALA A 149 -14.14 -4.55 -5.82
CA ALA A 149 -15.22 -3.57 -5.98
C ALA A 149 -15.44 -2.74 -4.70
N LEU A 150 -15.24 -3.35 -3.51
CA LEU A 150 -15.35 -2.65 -2.22
C LEU A 150 -14.24 -1.61 -2.08
N LYS A 151 -12.99 -1.97 -2.38
CA LYS A 151 -11.85 -1.04 -2.33
C LYS A 151 -12.10 0.20 -3.18
N VAL A 152 -12.60 0.00 -4.41
CA VAL A 152 -12.97 1.10 -5.31
C VAL A 152 -14.06 1.96 -4.69
N ALA A 153 -15.14 1.36 -4.15
CA ALA A 153 -16.21 2.14 -3.53
C ALA A 153 -15.70 2.99 -2.36
N VAL A 154 -14.79 2.48 -1.55
CA VAL A 154 -14.17 3.21 -0.43
C VAL A 154 -13.25 4.32 -0.91
N GLU A 155 -12.37 4.06 -1.89
CA GLU A 155 -11.45 5.06 -2.44
C GLU A 155 -12.18 6.25 -3.08
N TYR A 156 -13.32 6.00 -3.73
CA TYR A 156 -14.16 7.03 -4.32
C TYR A 156 -15.22 7.61 -3.37
N ASP A 157 -15.24 7.16 -2.11
CA ASP A 157 -16.16 7.61 -1.05
C ASP A 157 -17.65 7.36 -1.32
N HIS A 158 -17.99 6.22 -1.94
CA HIS A 158 -19.37 5.80 -2.22
C HIS A 158 -19.91 4.88 -1.13
N GLU A 159 -20.39 5.48 -0.05
CA GLU A 159 -20.86 4.76 1.14
C GLU A 159 -21.99 3.77 0.84
N GLU A 160 -23.01 4.17 0.06
CA GLU A 160 -24.12 3.28 -0.27
C GLU A 160 -23.70 2.06 -1.11
N ILE A 161 -22.68 2.21 -1.96
CA ILE A 161 -22.12 1.09 -2.73
C ILE A 161 -21.28 0.19 -1.82
N ALA A 162 -20.45 0.77 -0.96
CA ALA A 162 -19.65 0.00 0.00
C ALA A 162 -20.55 -0.79 0.95
N LYS A 163 -21.64 -0.16 1.44
CA LYS A 163 -22.67 -0.79 2.25
C LYS A 163 -23.31 -1.98 1.54
N LEU A 164 -23.80 -1.77 0.32
CA LEU A 164 -24.42 -2.81 -0.48
C LEU A 164 -23.47 -3.99 -0.71
N LEU A 165 -22.20 -3.71 -1.01
CA LEU A 165 -21.18 -4.74 -1.19
C LEU A 165 -20.93 -5.52 0.12
N CYS A 166 -20.76 -4.83 1.24
CA CYS A 166 -20.56 -5.45 2.56
C CYS A 166 -21.77 -6.32 2.98
N GLU A 167 -22.99 -5.86 2.77
CA GLU A 167 -24.23 -6.61 3.04
C GLU A 167 -24.33 -7.89 2.20
N ASN A 168 -23.73 -7.90 1.01
CA ASN A 168 -23.66 -9.06 0.12
C ASN A 168 -22.38 -9.90 0.32
N GLY A 169 -21.64 -9.68 1.40
CA GLY A 169 -20.49 -10.51 1.80
C GLY A 169 -19.14 -10.10 1.19
N ALA A 170 -19.01 -8.85 0.75
CA ALA A 170 -17.70 -8.30 0.41
C ALA A 170 -16.81 -8.24 1.67
N ARG A 171 -15.57 -8.69 1.55
CA ARG A 171 -14.62 -8.71 2.64
C ARG A 171 -13.87 -7.39 2.69
N ALA A 172 -14.12 -6.61 3.73
CA ALA A 172 -13.31 -5.45 4.07
C ALA A 172 -11.96 -5.90 4.65
N ASP A 173 -10.88 -5.25 4.25
CA ASP A 173 -9.58 -5.39 4.87
C ASP A 173 -9.12 -4.08 5.55
N CYS A 174 -7.99 -4.13 6.25
CA CYS A 174 -7.46 -2.95 6.93
C CYS A 174 -7.07 -1.82 5.97
N SER A 175 -6.77 -2.13 4.70
CA SER A 175 -6.46 -1.13 3.68
C SER A 175 -7.70 -0.34 3.27
N ASP A 176 -8.89 -0.96 3.27
CA ASP A 176 -10.17 -0.28 3.05
C ASP A 176 -10.41 0.73 4.17
N VAL A 177 -10.26 0.29 5.44
CA VAL A 177 -10.42 1.17 6.61
C VAL A 177 -9.44 2.35 6.56
N PHE A 178 -8.20 2.08 6.15
CA PHE A 178 -7.19 3.14 5.99
C PHE A 178 -7.58 4.14 4.90
N ALA A 179 -8.04 3.67 3.74
CA ALA A 179 -8.51 4.54 2.67
C ALA A 179 -9.70 5.42 3.11
N ALA A 180 -10.65 4.86 3.87
CA ALA A 180 -11.75 5.62 4.45
C ALA A 180 -11.28 6.71 5.44
N LYS A 181 -10.24 6.41 6.25
CA LYS A 181 -9.63 7.40 7.16
C LYS A 181 -8.90 8.53 6.43
N GLU A 182 -8.17 8.22 5.37
CA GLU A 182 -7.51 9.25 4.52
C GLU A 182 -8.54 10.21 3.90
N ASN A 183 -9.75 9.71 3.62
CA ASN A 183 -10.87 10.50 3.14
C ASN A 183 -11.65 11.22 4.26
N TYR A 184 -11.23 11.08 5.54
CA TYR A 184 -11.91 11.61 6.73
C TYR A 184 -13.37 11.14 6.87
N ASN A 185 -13.75 10.01 6.28
CA ASN A 185 -15.10 9.46 6.34
C ASN A 185 -15.24 8.48 7.52
N ASN A 186 -15.67 8.99 8.67
CA ASN A 186 -15.89 8.20 9.88
C ASN A 186 -17.06 7.21 9.76
N GLU A 187 -18.06 7.52 8.93
CA GLU A 187 -19.25 6.69 8.72
C GLU A 187 -18.88 5.44 7.92
N MET A 188 -18.09 5.62 6.85
CA MET A 188 -17.46 4.52 6.11
C MET A 188 -16.55 3.67 7.02
N VAL A 189 -15.74 4.28 7.88
CA VAL A 189 -14.90 3.55 8.85
C VAL A 189 -15.78 2.70 9.79
N ALA A 190 -16.86 3.26 10.33
CA ALA A 190 -17.79 2.54 11.19
C ALA A 190 -18.47 1.39 10.44
N LEU A 191 -18.84 1.60 9.17
CA LEU A 191 -19.41 0.57 8.30
C LEU A 191 -18.43 -0.58 8.08
N LEU A 192 -17.20 -0.28 7.68
CA LEU A 192 -16.17 -1.30 7.44
C LEU A 192 -15.82 -2.04 8.73
N HIS A 193 -15.81 -1.37 9.89
CA HIS A 193 -15.65 -2.04 11.18
C HIS A 193 -16.80 -2.99 11.52
N LYS A 194 -18.05 -2.57 11.27
CA LYS A 194 -19.25 -3.39 11.48
C LYS A 194 -19.20 -4.69 10.68
N TYR A 195 -18.72 -4.64 9.43
CA TYR A 195 -18.67 -5.79 8.52
C TYR A 195 -17.30 -6.52 8.47
N SER A 196 -16.25 -5.98 9.10
CA SER A 196 -14.95 -6.69 9.23
C SER A 196 -14.90 -7.67 10.40
N ALA A 197 -15.72 -7.47 11.45
CA ALA A 197 -15.81 -8.41 12.57
C ALA A 197 -16.36 -9.80 12.19
N THR A 198 -17.06 -9.91 11.04
CA THR A 198 -17.62 -11.17 10.53
C THR A 198 -16.73 -11.83 9.47
N ALA A 199 -15.74 -11.13 8.93
CA ALA A 199 -14.83 -11.62 7.89
C ALA A 199 -13.60 -12.27 8.54
N THR A 200 -13.74 -13.53 8.97
CA THR A 200 -12.61 -14.32 9.48
C THR A 200 -11.45 -14.39 8.47
N ASN A 201 -10.32 -13.82 8.88
CA ASN A 201 -8.93 -14.13 8.53
C ASN A 201 -8.68 -14.62 7.09
N SER A 202 -8.42 -13.69 6.17
CA SER A 202 -7.53 -14.01 5.05
C SER A 202 -6.12 -14.16 5.60
N ARG A 203 -5.71 -15.40 5.89
CA ARG A 203 -4.32 -15.77 6.15
C ARG A 203 -3.42 -15.17 5.05
N PRO A 204 -2.33 -14.47 5.39
CA PRO A 204 -1.30 -14.17 4.41
C PRO A 204 -0.62 -15.48 3.95
N PRO A 205 0.11 -15.46 2.82
CA PRO A 205 0.83 -16.61 2.31
C PRO A 205 1.75 -17.19 3.38
N LYS A 206 1.85 -18.52 3.39
CA LYS A 206 2.29 -19.37 4.50
C LYS A 206 3.80 -19.32 4.85
N GLU A 207 4.54 -18.24 4.58
CA GLU A 207 6.02 -18.28 4.63
C GLU A 207 6.73 -17.11 5.32
N TRP A 208 6.07 -15.98 5.59
CA TRP A 208 6.75 -14.83 6.22
C TRP A 208 6.41 -14.69 7.71
N ALA A 209 7.45 -14.60 8.54
CA ALA A 209 7.35 -14.35 9.98
C ALA A 209 8.26 -13.18 10.37
N PRO A 210 7.81 -12.27 11.25
CA PRO A 210 8.61 -11.15 11.68
C PRO A 210 9.84 -11.61 12.47
N THR A 211 10.97 -10.94 12.26
CA THR A 211 12.21 -11.16 13.01
C THR A 211 12.19 -10.43 14.35
N SER A 212 11.57 -9.26 14.40
CA SER A 212 11.41 -8.52 15.65
C SER A 212 10.43 -9.19 16.60
N LYS A 213 10.82 -9.29 17.88
CA LYS A 213 9.96 -9.85 18.94
C LYS A 213 8.97 -8.81 19.44
N ARG A 214 9.40 -7.55 19.63
CA ARG A 214 8.59 -6.45 20.11
C ARG A 214 7.59 -5.97 19.07
N TRP A 215 8.02 -5.85 17.81
CA TRP A 215 7.23 -5.22 16.74
C TRP A 215 6.51 -6.23 15.86
N GLY A 216 6.58 -7.53 16.18
CA GLY A 216 6.14 -8.61 15.31
C GLY A 216 4.67 -8.51 14.90
N GLU A 217 3.77 -8.15 15.82
CA GLU A 217 2.34 -8.00 15.50
C GLU A 217 2.10 -6.85 14.51
N GLN A 218 2.67 -5.68 14.79
CA GLN A 218 2.55 -4.50 13.94
C GLN A 218 3.16 -4.76 12.55
N LEU A 219 4.34 -5.37 12.50
CA LEU A 219 5.01 -5.73 11.25
C LEU A 219 4.23 -6.79 10.46
N TRP A 220 3.65 -7.77 11.14
CA TRP A 220 2.80 -8.77 10.51
C TRP A 220 1.55 -8.15 9.89
N ARG A 221 0.91 -7.20 10.60
CA ARG A 221 -0.21 -6.42 10.04
C ARG A 221 0.25 -5.57 8.86
N LEU A 222 1.35 -4.84 8.99
CA LEU A 222 1.89 -3.99 7.93
C LEU A 222 2.27 -4.81 6.68
N HIS A 223 2.86 -5.99 6.84
CA HIS A 223 3.17 -6.92 5.75
C HIS A 223 1.91 -7.49 5.09
N SER A 224 0.85 -7.72 5.87
CA SER A 224 -0.41 -8.27 5.38
C SER A 224 -1.28 -7.24 4.65
N ILE A 225 -1.01 -5.94 4.86
CA ILE A 225 -1.72 -4.84 4.21
C ILE A 225 -1.02 -4.50 2.90
N ASN A 226 -1.78 -4.41 1.81
CA ASN A 226 -1.28 -3.86 0.54
C ASN A 226 -1.07 -2.33 0.70
N SER A 227 0.06 -1.95 1.29
CA SER A 227 0.37 -0.55 1.59
C SER A 227 0.95 0.19 0.36
N PRO A 228 0.84 1.53 0.32
CA PRO A 228 1.43 2.33 -0.74
C PRO A 228 2.96 2.18 -0.75
N GLN A 229 3.52 1.77 -1.89
CA GLN A 229 4.96 1.69 -2.08
C GLN A 229 5.55 3.06 -2.46
N ILE A 230 6.59 3.47 -1.76
CA ILE A 230 7.46 4.61 -2.07
C ILE A 230 8.80 4.04 -2.51
N GLY A 231 9.01 3.90 -3.81
CA GLY A 231 10.21 3.22 -4.32
C GLY A 231 10.26 1.77 -3.81
N LYS A 232 11.28 1.43 -3.02
CA LYS A 232 11.45 0.12 -2.39
C LYS A 232 10.83 0.03 -0.99
N LEU A 233 10.29 1.13 -0.47
CA LEU A 233 9.73 1.22 0.88
C LEU A 233 8.22 0.99 0.89
N ASN A 234 7.79 0.00 1.66
CA ASN A 234 6.41 -0.21 2.10
C ASN A 234 6.29 0.38 3.53
N ILE A 235 5.40 1.36 3.71
CA ILE A 235 5.20 2.05 4.99
C ILE A 235 3.79 2.68 5.06
N ILE A 236 3.26 2.78 6.28
CA ILE A 236 2.04 3.53 6.59
C ILE A 236 2.35 4.52 7.72
N PHE A 237 2.04 5.81 7.52
CA PHE A 237 2.23 6.85 8.52
C PHE A 237 1.04 6.95 9.49
N ASP A 238 0.81 5.88 10.24
CA ASP A 238 -0.25 5.78 11.27
C ASP A 238 0.40 5.76 12.67
N GLU A 239 -0.34 6.21 13.69
CA GLU A 239 0.13 6.14 15.08
C GLU A 239 0.41 4.70 15.52
N TYR A 240 -0.38 3.73 15.05
CA TYR A 240 -0.21 2.32 15.36
C TYR A 240 1.15 1.74 14.93
N TYR A 241 1.75 2.30 13.87
CA TYR A 241 3.08 1.89 13.39
C TYR A 241 4.19 2.84 13.85
N ARG A 242 3.88 3.85 14.65
CA ARG A 242 4.88 4.81 15.15
C ARG A 242 5.68 4.19 16.29
N ILE A 243 7.00 4.22 16.15
CA ILE A 243 7.95 3.85 17.21
C ILE A 243 8.12 5.03 18.15
N GLU A 244 8.41 6.21 17.61
CA GLU A 244 8.69 7.41 18.38
C GLU A 244 8.34 8.68 17.59
N SER A 245 8.05 9.78 18.29
CA SER A 245 7.86 11.10 17.66
C SER A 245 9.18 11.87 17.63
N THR A 246 9.45 12.56 16.52
CA THR A 246 10.68 13.35 16.37
C THR A 246 10.34 14.79 16.02
N SER A 247 11.33 15.68 16.13
CA SER A 247 11.18 17.09 15.76
C SER A 247 10.80 17.36 14.30
N GLU A 248 11.01 16.41 13.39
CA GLU A 248 10.65 16.51 11.96
C GLU A 248 9.66 15.38 11.54
N GLY A 249 8.86 14.88 12.49
CA GLY A 249 7.80 13.90 12.24
C GLY A 249 7.83 12.75 13.24
N GLY A 250 8.52 11.67 12.87
CA GLY A 250 8.59 10.48 13.71
C GLY A 250 9.42 9.36 13.10
N ILE A 251 9.56 8.30 13.87
CA ILE A 251 10.14 7.01 13.47
C ILE A 251 8.99 6.00 13.37
N TYR A 252 8.93 5.25 12.28
CA TYR A 252 7.83 4.33 11.97
C TYR A 252 8.36 2.97 11.56
N LEU A 253 7.55 1.93 11.75
CA LEU A 253 7.82 0.59 11.21
C LEU A 253 7.62 0.59 9.68
N GLY A 254 8.49 -0.12 8.98
CA GLY A 254 8.44 -0.22 7.53
C GLY A 254 9.13 -1.47 6.98
N PHE A 255 8.94 -1.70 5.68
CA PHE A 255 9.66 -2.72 4.91
C PHE A 255 10.41 -2.07 3.75
N HIS A 256 11.73 -2.12 3.75
CA HIS A 256 12.53 -1.64 2.63
C HIS A 256 13.16 -2.82 1.89
N ALA A 257 12.79 -3.00 0.62
CA ALA A 257 13.18 -4.16 -0.20
C ALA A 257 12.89 -5.51 0.49
N GLY A 258 11.75 -5.59 1.18
CA GLY A 258 11.32 -6.79 1.92
C GLY A 258 11.94 -6.99 3.30
N LYS A 259 12.83 -6.10 3.74
CA LYS A 259 13.47 -6.16 5.07
C LYS A 259 12.77 -5.24 6.07
N GLU A 260 12.57 -5.71 7.30
CA GLU A 260 12.08 -4.91 8.43
C GLU A 260 13.03 -3.75 8.74
N VAL A 261 12.49 -2.53 8.80
CA VAL A 261 13.25 -1.31 9.04
C VAL A 261 12.52 -0.35 9.97
N ALA A 262 13.29 0.45 10.69
CA ALA A 262 12.81 1.68 11.33
C ALA A 262 12.99 2.83 10.34
N VAL A 263 11.93 3.55 10.03
CA VAL A 263 11.94 4.65 9.05
C VAL A 263 11.90 5.97 9.78
N LYS A 264 13.04 6.68 9.78
CA LYS A 264 13.15 8.03 10.36
C LYS A 264 12.83 9.08 9.30
N ARG A 265 11.93 10.00 9.63
CA ARG A 265 11.50 11.08 8.73
C ARG A 265 12.26 12.37 8.99
N PHE A 266 12.61 13.05 7.91
CA PHE A 266 13.13 14.40 7.92
C PHE A 266 12.45 15.28 6.87
N LEU A 267 12.49 16.59 7.08
CA LEU A 267 12.18 17.56 6.04
C LEU A 267 13.29 17.53 4.99
N LEU A 268 12.91 17.46 3.70
CA LEU A 268 13.86 17.38 2.60
C LEU A 268 14.80 18.60 2.61
N GLY A 269 16.11 18.33 2.68
CA GLY A 269 17.14 19.37 2.68
C GLY A 269 17.40 20.03 4.05
N SER A 270 16.77 19.54 5.14
CA SER A 270 17.06 20.03 6.49
C SER A 270 18.52 19.72 6.89
N ASP A 271 19.10 20.57 7.74
CA ASP A 271 20.48 20.34 8.20
C ASP A 271 20.59 19.09 9.07
N LYS A 272 19.50 18.69 9.72
CA LYS A 272 19.38 17.42 10.44
C LYS A 272 19.50 16.22 9.48
N ALA A 273 18.76 16.24 8.37
CA ALA A 273 18.85 15.20 7.35
C ALA A 273 20.26 15.12 6.74
N LYS A 274 20.92 16.27 6.51
CA LYS A 274 22.29 16.33 5.98
C LYS A 274 23.30 15.71 6.97
N ARG A 275 23.21 16.05 8.25
CA ARG A 275 24.08 15.48 9.30
C ARG A 275 23.88 13.99 9.44
N GLU A 276 22.64 13.53 9.54
CA GLU A 276 22.30 12.11 9.63
C GLU A 276 22.84 11.32 8.42
N SER A 277 22.61 11.84 7.20
CA SER A 277 23.12 11.23 5.95
C SER A 277 24.64 11.19 5.89
N MET A 278 25.30 12.27 6.30
CA MET A 278 26.76 12.34 6.34
C MET A 278 27.33 11.29 7.30
N CYS A 279 26.81 11.22 8.54
CA CYS A 279 27.29 10.26 9.52
C CYS A 279 27.07 8.81 9.09
N LEU A 280 25.84 8.47 8.66
CA LEU A 280 25.49 7.11 8.24
C LEU A 280 26.28 6.64 7.01
N SER A 281 26.64 7.55 6.10
CA SER A 281 27.48 7.20 4.95
C SER A 281 28.92 6.87 5.32
N HIS A 282 29.46 7.42 6.41
CA HIS A 282 30.79 7.06 6.93
C HIS A 282 30.76 5.82 7.85
N CYS A 283 29.60 5.53 8.47
CA CYS A 283 29.45 4.45 9.44
C CYS A 283 28.99 3.10 8.86
N HIS A 284 28.82 2.97 7.53
CA HIS A 284 28.16 1.80 6.93
C HIS A 284 28.82 0.43 7.24
N SER A 285 30.13 0.40 7.48
CA SER A 285 30.90 -0.81 7.80
C SER A 285 31.11 -1.00 9.31
N ASN A 286 30.71 -0.04 10.14
CA ASN A 286 30.89 -0.13 11.57
C ASN A 286 29.86 -1.09 12.20
N ARG A 287 30.35 -2.02 13.04
CA ARG A 287 29.51 -3.05 13.66
C ARG A 287 28.69 -2.55 14.85
N HIS A 288 29.06 -1.41 15.42
CA HIS A 288 28.44 -0.79 16.59
C HIS A 288 27.48 0.35 16.20
N MET A 289 27.22 0.58 14.91
CA MET A 289 26.34 1.65 14.41
C MET A 289 25.10 1.05 13.76
N VAL A 290 23.97 1.76 13.88
CA VAL A 290 22.76 1.38 13.14
C VAL A 290 23.01 1.47 11.63
N LYS A 291 22.56 0.47 10.88
CA LYS A 291 22.83 0.41 9.43
C LYS A 291 21.73 1.13 8.66
N LEU A 292 22.14 1.96 7.70
CA LEU A 292 21.27 2.54 6.69
C LEU A 292 21.07 1.54 5.54
N HIS A 293 19.82 1.12 5.31
CA HIS A 293 19.43 0.22 4.22
C HIS A 293 19.09 0.92 2.92
N GLY A 294 18.71 2.20 3.01
CA GLY A 294 18.35 3.02 1.86
C GLY A 294 17.66 4.30 2.29
N THR A 295 17.49 5.21 1.33
CA THR A 295 16.71 6.43 1.50
C THR A 295 15.68 6.54 0.39
N GLU A 296 14.51 7.04 0.73
CA GLU A 296 13.40 7.27 -0.21
C GLU A 296 12.87 8.69 -0.02
N THR A 297 12.26 9.25 -1.06
CA THR A 297 11.73 10.63 -1.03
C THR A 297 10.26 10.61 -1.43
N ARG A 298 9.41 11.28 -0.65
CA ARG A 298 7.99 11.49 -0.98
C ARG A 298 7.58 12.91 -0.64
N GLY A 299 7.23 13.69 -1.67
CA GLY A 299 6.94 15.12 -1.50
C GLY A 299 8.12 15.85 -0.84
N ASN A 300 7.86 16.59 0.23
CA ASN A 300 8.88 17.33 0.99
C ASN A 300 9.51 16.49 2.13
N CYS A 301 9.33 15.17 2.15
CA CYS A 301 9.89 14.29 3.18
C CYS A 301 11.02 13.43 2.61
N GLN A 302 12.12 13.34 3.34
CA GLN A 302 13.18 12.36 3.14
C GLN A 302 13.05 11.25 4.20
N LEU A 303 13.08 9.99 3.78
CA LEU A 303 12.82 8.81 4.58
C LEU A 303 14.10 7.97 4.68
N PHE A 304 14.63 7.79 5.88
CA PHE A 304 15.83 7.00 6.14
C PHE A 304 15.43 5.63 6.67
N CYS A 305 15.75 4.57 5.94
CA CYS A 305 15.41 3.20 6.31
C CYS A 305 16.56 2.58 7.11
N LEU A 306 16.44 2.57 8.43
CA LEU A 306 17.46 2.12 9.37
C LEU A 306 17.17 0.68 9.84
N SER A 307 18.20 -0.02 10.33
CA SER A 307 18.00 -1.31 11.01
C SER A 307 17.02 -1.15 12.18
N LEU A 308 16.01 -2.02 12.22
CA LEU A 308 15.03 -2.04 13.29
C LEU A 308 15.63 -2.64 14.57
N CYS A 309 15.43 -1.96 15.69
CA CYS A 309 15.90 -2.37 17.01
C CYS A 309 14.71 -2.63 17.94
N GLU A 310 14.93 -3.43 18.98
CA GLU A 310 13.89 -3.86 19.94
C GLU A 310 13.61 -2.78 20.99
N SER A 311 14.63 -2.11 21.52
CA SER A 311 14.43 -1.06 22.53
C SER A 311 15.60 -0.08 22.57
N ASN A 312 15.37 1.12 23.10
CA ASN A 312 16.47 1.95 23.56
C ASN A 312 17.02 1.40 24.89
N LEU A 313 18.20 1.86 25.27
CA LEU A 313 18.90 1.37 26.45
C LEU A 313 18.18 1.73 27.76
N GLU A 314 17.52 2.88 27.82
CA GLU A 314 16.74 3.31 29.00
C GLU A 314 15.52 2.41 29.27
N ASP A 315 14.77 2.06 28.22
CA ASP A 315 13.66 1.11 28.25
C ASP A 315 14.12 -0.28 28.71
N HIS A 316 15.34 -0.70 28.34
CA HIS A 316 15.87 -2.00 28.71
C HIS A 316 16.31 -2.03 30.18
N LEU A 317 17.03 -1.00 30.63
CA LEU A 317 17.49 -0.88 32.02
C LEU A 317 16.34 -0.73 33.01
N SER A 318 15.24 -0.07 32.62
CA SER A 318 14.06 0.07 33.47
C SER A 318 13.26 -1.23 33.65
N LYS A 319 13.35 -2.18 32.71
CA LYS A 319 12.62 -3.46 32.74
C LYS A 319 13.42 -4.60 33.37
N SER A 320 14.74 -4.52 33.38
CA SER A 320 15.59 -5.57 33.94
C SER A 320 15.81 -5.40 35.44
N ALA A 321 15.12 -6.21 36.25
CA ALA A 321 15.42 -6.38 37.68
C ALA A 321 16.65 -7.26 37.97
N GLN A 322 17.25 -7.85 36.93
CA GLN A 322 18.49 -8.63 37.04
C GLN A 322 19.69 -7.77 36.65
N ALA A 323 20.84 -8.07 37.27
CA ALA A 323 22.13 -7.48 36.93
C ALA A 323 22.47 -7.81 35.47
N VAL A 324 21.94 -7.04 34.52
CA VAL A 324 22.44 -7.00 33.15
C VAL A 324 23.93 -6.73 33.24
N ASN A 325 24.69 -7.28 32.30
CA ASN A 325 26.13 -7.07 32.20
C ASN A 325 26.39 -5.61 31.76
N ASN A 326 26.06 -4.65 32.64
CA ASN A 326 26.13 -3.20 32.40
C ASN A 326 27.56 -2.79 32.02
N HIS A 327 28.55 -3.58 32.46
CA HIS A 327 29.94 -3.46 32.06
C HIS A 327 30.13 -3.72 30.55
N ASP A 328 29.53 -4.75 29.98
CA ASP A 328 29.65 -5.06 28.55
C ASP A 328 28.90 -4.06 27.67
N ILE A 329 27.75 -3.57 28.15
CA ILE A 329 26.99 -2.48 27.51
C ILE A 329 27.85 -1.21 27.46
N LEU A 330 28.41 -0.81 28.61
CA LEU A 330 29.26 0.37 28.71
C LEU A 330 30.50 0.23 27.82
N LYS A 331 31.14 -0.94 27.83
CA LYS A 331 32.27 -1.23 26.96
C LYS A 331 31.90 -1.10 25.48
N THR A 332 30.77 -1.65 25.08
CA THR A 332 30.29 -1.57 23.68
C THR A 332 29.98 -0.13 23.28
N LEU A 333 29.39 0.67 24.17
CA LEU A 333 29.15 2.10 23.93
C LEU A 333 30.45 2.88 23.76
N LEU A 334 31.44 2.63 24.63
CA LEU A 334 32.76 3.27 24.53
C LEU A 334 33.47 2.88 23.24
N GLU A 335 33.38 1.61 22.82
CA GLU A 335 33.89 1.15 21.53
C GLU A 335 33.16 1.85 20.37
N ALA A 336 31.84 1.98 20.41
CA ALA A 336 31.05 2.67 19.39
C ALA A 336 31.46 4.14 19.26
N VAL A 337 31.55 4.88 20.36
CA VAL A 337 31.93 6.30 20.36
C VAL A 337 33.38 6.48 19.92
N ARG A 338 34.30 5.62 20.38
CA ARG A 338 35.68 5.62 19.88
C ARG A 338 35.74 5.40 18.38
N ASP A 339 34.97 4.45 17.86
CA ASP A 339 34.98 4.17 16.43
C ASP A 339 34.35 5.34 15.65
N LEU A 340 33.34 6.03 16.18
CA LEU A 340 32.80 7.26 15.60
C LEU A 340 33.87 8.37 15.52
N HIS A 341 34.60 8.58 16.62
CA HIS A 341 35.69 9.56 16.68
C HIS A 341 36.83 9.21 15.72
N SER A 342 37.06 7.92 15.45
CA SER A 342 38.04 7.46 14.46
C SER A 342 37.65 7.81 13.01
N LEU A 343 36.36 8.05 12.76
CA LEU A 343 35.81 8.52 11.49
C LEU A 343 35.75 10.06 11.42
N GLU A 344 36.39 10.75 12.35
CA GLU A 344 36.40 12.22 12.45
C GLU A 344 35.01 12.85 12.68
N LEU A 345 34.14 12.10 13.36
CA LEU A 345 32.77 12.51 13.68
C LEU A 345 32.55 12.51 15.20
N GLY A 346 31.76 13.45 15.70
CA GLY A 346 31.19 13.44 17.05
C GLY A 346 29.68 13.21 17.02
N HIS A 347 29.14 12.68 18.12
CA HIS A 347 27.74 12.30 18.21
C HIS A 347 26.82 13.48 18.53
N GLY A 348 27.15 14.25 19.57
CA GLY A 348 26.41 15.46 19.96
C GLY A 348 25.07 15.21 20.67
N THR A 349 24.75 13.98 21.09
CA THR A 349 23.54 13.63 21.85
C THR A 349 23.83 12.62 22.96
N ALA A 350 22.90 12.52 23.92
CA ALA A 350 22.98 11.60 25.04
C ALA A 350 22.98 10.13 24.58
N PRO A 351 24.02 9.34 24.93
CA PRO A 351 24.12 7.94 24.53
C PRO A 351 22.96 7.07 25.02
N THR A 352 22.32 7.39 26.15
CA THR A 352 21.21 6.60 26.69
C THR A 352 19.96 6.59 25.81
N SER A 353 19.66 7.70 25.14
CA SER A 353 18.53 7.80 24.20
C SER A 353 18.88 7.30 22.80
N CYS A 354 20.17 7.34 22.46
CA CYS A 354 20.69 7.05 21.12
C CYS A 354 21.25 5.63 20.98
N ALA A 355 21.45 4.92 22.11
CA ALA A 355 21.85 3.52 22.15
C ALA A 355 20.61 2.62 22.07
N LEU A 356 20.59 1.78 21.04
CA LEU A 356 19.53 0.84 20.75
C LEU A 356 20.03 -0.59 20.91
N LEU A 357 19.14 -1.49 21.28
CA LEU A 357 19.38 -2.93 21.39
C LEU A 357 18.69 -3.63 20.23
N ASP A 358 19.46 -4.40 19.46
CA ASP A 358 18.90 -5.25 18.41
C ASP A 358 18.25 -6.54 18.98
N ALA A 359 17.77 -7.42 18.10
CA ALA A 359 17.12 -8.67 18.50
C ALA A 359 18.04 -9.68 19.23
N ASP A 360 19.36 -9.48 19.13
CA ASP A 360 20.41 -10.26 19.80
C ASP A 360 20.96 -9.55 21.06
N ASP A 361 20.29 -8.50 21.53
CA ASP A 361 20.72 -7.63 22.63
C ASP A 361 22.08 -6.94 22.39
N LYS A 362 22.47 -6.74 21.12
CA LYS A 362 23.67 -5.96 20.79
C LYS A 362 23.36 -4.48 20.81
N VAL A 363 24.27 -3.73 21.43
CA VAL A 363 24.17 -2.27 21.52
C VAL A 363 24.65 -1.63 20.21
N LEU A 364 23.77 -0.84 19.60
CA LEU A 364 24.00 -0.07 18.39
C LEU A 364 23.78 1.40 18.69
N LEU A 365 24.69 2.26 18.24
CA LEU A 365 24.55 3.71 18.32
C LEU A 365 23.77 4.21 17.10
N ALA A 366 22.82 5.12 17.33
CA ALA A 366 21.89 5.66 16.35
C ALA A 366 21.63 7.16 16.60
N ASP A 367 20.75 7.78 15.80
CA ASP A 367 20.31 9.17 15.98
C ASP A 367 21.42 10.21 15.80
N PHE A 368 21.90 10.33 14.56
CA PHE A 368 23.03 11.18 14.20
C PHE A 368 22.62 12.57 13.69
N ASP A 369 21.40 13.03 13.97
CA ASP A 369 20.87 14.29 13.44
C ASP A 369 21.51 15.54 14.06
N LYS A 370 22.29 15.37 15.13
CA LYS A 370 23.16 16.39 15.77
C LYS A 370 24.66 16.10 15.61
N SER A 371 25.04 15.11 14.81
CA SER A 371 26.46 14.75 14.64
C SER A 371 27.27 15.90 14.04
N SER A 372 28.50 16.07 14.48
CA SER A 372 29.42 17.09 13.97
C SER A 372 30.65 16.44 13.35
N SER A 373 31.22 17.05 12.31
CA SER A 373 32.55 16.66 11.81
C SER A 373 33.64 17.41 12.55
N PHE A 374 34.82 16.80 12.66
CA PHE A 374 35.99 17.45 13.25
C PHE A 374 36.56 18.49 12.28
N ALA A 375 35.95 19.67 12.25
CA ALA A 375 36.54 20.83 11.60
C ALA A 375 37.87 21.22 12.28
N GLU A 376 38.73 21.95 11.57
CA GLU A 376 40.06 22.33 12.04
C GLU A 376 40.01 22.98 13.44
N GLY A 377 40.73 22.38 14.40
CA GLY A 377 40.78 22.84 15.79
C GLY A 377 39.59 22.45 16.70
N GLN A 378 38.58 21.74 16.20
CA GLN A 378 37.39 21.38 17.00
C GLN A 378 37.42 19.97 17.61
N ARG A 379 38.36 19.12 17.18
CA ARG A 379 38.45 17.70 17.58
C ARG A 379 38.43 17.49 19.09
N GLU A 380 39.34 18.14 19.83
CA GLU A 380 39.45 17.95 21.29
C GLU A 380 38.18 18.38 22.03
N ARG A 381 37.56 19.47 21.56
CA ARG A 381 36.31 19.98 22.11
C ARG A 381 35.16 18.98 21.90
N ILE A 382 34.98 18.49 20.68
CA ILE A 382 33.89 17.57 20.34
C ILE A 382 34.05 16.24 21.08
N ILE A 383 35.27 15.70 21.14
CA ILE A 383 35.56 14.47 21.91
C ILE A 383 35.23 14.69 23.40
N LYS A 384 35.64 15.82 23.97
CA LYS A 384 35.34 16.14 25.36
C LYS A 384 33.83 16.24 25.61
N GLU A 385 33.10 16.94 24.74
CA GLU A 385 31.63 17.05 24.84
C GLU A 385 30.97 15.66 24.80
N ASP A 386 31.32 14.78 23.85
CA ASP A 386 30.77 13.42 23.78
C ASP A 386 31.10 12.57 25.03
N LEU A 387 32.34 12.67 25.54
CA LEU A 387 32.76 11.94 26.74
C LEU A 387 32.08 12.46 28.01
N GLU A 388 31.89 13.77 28.16
CA GLU A 388 31.14 14.35 29.28
C GLU A 388 29.69 13.89 29.27
N VAL A 389 29.08 13.82 28.09
CA VAL A 389 27.71 13.32 27.93
C VAL A 389 27.63 11.83 28.27
N LEU A 390 28.60 11.00 27.84
CA LEU A 390 28.72 9.60 28.26
C LEU A 390 28.83 9.45 29.79
N LEU A 391 29.70 10.25 30.43
CA LEU A 391 29.96 10.20 31.87
C LEU A 391 28.78 10.67 32.72
N ASN A 392 27.98 11.62 32.21
CA ASN A 392 26.79 12.13 32.88
C ASN A 392 25.53 11.27 32.67
N THR A 393 25.64 10.12 32.01
CA THR A 393 24.51 9.19 31.91
C THR A 393 24.28 8.45 33.23
N ASN A 394 23.00 8.25 33.59
CA ASN A 394 22.60 7.42 34.74
C ASN A 394 23.23 6.02 34.70
N ILE A 395 23.67 5.53 33.55
CA ILE A 395 24.34 4.24 33.40
C ILE A 395 25.66 4.22 34.14
N VAL A 396 26.50 5.25 34.01
CA VAL A 396 27.76 5.34 34.74
C VAL A 396 27.48 5.43 36.24
N PHE A 397 26.46 6.20 36.63
CA PHE A 397 26.05 6.33 38.04
C PHE A 397 25.47 5.03 38.62
N THR A 398 24.69 4.27 37.83
CA THR A 398 24.07 2.99 38.24
C THR A 398 25.12 1.87 38.29
N VAL A 399 26.07 1.85 37.35
CA VAL A 399 27.24 0.95 37.39
C VAL A 399 28.13 1.27 38.58
N PHE A 400 28.41 2.56 38.85
CA PHE A 400 29.18 2.98 40.04
C PHE A 400 28.45 2.69 41.35
N GLN A 401 27.12 2.87 41.42
CA GLN A 401 26.33 2.51 42.60
C GLN A 401 26.32 1.00 42.86
N LEU A 402 26.22 0.17 41.82
CA LEU A 402 26.31 -1.30 41.95
C LEU A 402 27.72 -1.75 42.40
N PHE A 403 28.79 -1.07 41.94
CA PHE A 403 30.16 -1.28 42.43
C PHE A 403 30.37 -0.81 43.88
N ALA A 404 29.78 0.33 44.27
CA ALA A 404 29.85 0.83 45.64
C ALA A 404 29.04 -0.02 46.63
N LEU A 405 27.87 -0.53 46.22
CA LEU A 405 27.06 -1.46 47.00
C LEU A 405 27.75 -2.82 47.18
N SER A 406 28.45 -3.34 46.17
CA SER A 406 29.21 -4.59 46.30
C SER A 406 30.44 -4.45 47.20
N PHE A 407 31.05 -3.26 47.30
CA PHE A 407 32.12 -2.98 48.27
C PHE A 407 31.61 -2.87 49.72
N LEU A 408 30.42 -2.31 49.93
CA LEU A 408 29.80 -2.19 51.25
C LEU A 408 29.25 -3.52 51.81
N PHE A 409 28.99 -4.51 50.96
CA PHE A 409 28.57 -5.86 51.38
C PHE A 409 29.73 -6.87 51.55
N PHE A 410 30.97 -6.49 51.17
CA PHE A 410 32.17 -7.33 51.33
C PHE A 410 33.27 -6.68 52.20
N SER A 411 32.91 -5.70 53.03
CA SER A 411 33.81 -5.15 54.07
C SER A 411 33.50 -5.73 55.44
#